data_AF-A0A8D0B2B0-F1
#
_entry.id   AF-A0A8D0B2B0-F1
#
_cell.length_a   1.000
_cell.length_b   1.000
_cell.length_c   1.000
_cell.angle_alpha   90.00
_cell.angle_beta   90.00
_cell.angle_gamma   90.00
#
_symmetry.space_group_name_H-M   'P 1'
#
loop_
_entity.id
_entity.type
_entity.pdbx_description
1 polymer ?
#
loop_
_entity_poly.entity_id
_entity_poly.type
_entity_poly.pdbx_seq_one_letter_code
_entity_poly.pdbx_strand_id
1 'polypeptide(L)'
;SVLQPGTVLPGTYGPTNTRVQCHLGLKVPPGCELVVGGEPQCWSEGCCLLVDDSFLHTTAHNGSPADGPRVVFIVDLWHPNVAGPERQALDYIFAPGR
;
A
#
# COMPACT_ATOMS: atom_id res chain seq x y z
N SER A 1 -5.57 -4.27 5.68
CA SER A 1 -4.21 -4.48 6.22
C SER A 1 -4.17 -4.05 7.68
N VAL A 2 -3.70 -4.91 8.58
CA VAL A 2 -3.57 -4.64 10.02
C VAL A 2 -2.12 -4.86 10.41
N LEU A 3 -1.51 -3.91 11.11
CA LEU A 3 -0.12 -3.98 11.55
C LEU A 3 -0.03 -3.69 13.05
N GLN A 4 0.62 -4.59 13.80
CA GLN A 4 0.76 -4.45 15.26
C GLN A 4 1.93 -3.53 15.63
N PRO A 5 1.89 -2.84 16.78
CA PRO A 5 3.03 -2.14 17.33
C PRO A 5 4.29 -3.01 17.40
N GLY A 6 5.45 -2.42 17.12
CA GLY A 6 6.74 -3.10 17.06
C GLY A 6 7.01 -3.88 15.76
N THR A 7 6.09 -3.90 14.80
CA THR A 7 6.29 -4.63 13.54
C THR A 7 7.07 -3.79 12.54
N VAL A 8 8.11 -4.38 11.94
CA VAL A 8 8.83 -3.81 10.80
C VAL A 8 8.74 -4.78 9.64
N LEU A 9 8.17 -4.32 8.53
CA LEU A 9 8.15 -5.05 7.27
C LEU A 9 9.36 -4.62 6.43
N PRO A 10 10.20 -5.57 5.98
CA PRO A 10 11.38 -5.25 5.19
C PRO A 10 10.99 -4.65 3.84
N GLY A 11 11.95 -4.00 3.20
CA GLY A 11 11.77 -3.39 1.88
C GLY A 11 11.36 -4.41 0.84
N THR A 12 10.25 -4.17 0.16
CA THR A 12 9.73 -5.02 -0.91
C THR A 12 9.22 -4.19 -2.08
N TYR A 13 8.94 -4.86 -3.20
CA TYR A 13 8.36 -4.28 -4.40
C TYR A 13 7.05 -5.00 -4.72
N GLY A 14 6.08 -4.25 -5.24
CA GLY A 14 4.92 -4.79 -5.93
C GLY A 14 5.34 -5.52 -7.20
N PRO A 15 4.51 -6.46 -7.69
CA PRO A 15 4.86 -7.30 -8.84
C PRO A 15 4.79 -6.55 -10.19
N THR A 16 4.20 -5.36 -10.22
CA THR A 16 3.91 -4.63 -11.47
C THR A 16 3.74 -3.14 -11.22
N ASN A 17 4.12 -2.33 -12.20
CA ASN A 17 3.86 -0.88 -12.25
C ASN A 17 2.53 -0.55 -12.97
N THR A 18 1.72 -1.55 -13.30
CA THR A 18 0.42 -1.33 -13.96
C THR A 18 -0.70 -0.98 -12.98
N ARG A 19 -0.42 -1.00 -11.67
CA ARG A 19 -1.35 -0.63 -10.61
C ARG A 19 -0.80 0.49 -9.73
N VAL A 20 -1.70 1.13 -9.01
CA VAL A 20 -1.41 2.02 -7.88
C VAL A 20 -2.29 1.56 -6.71
N GLN A 21 -1.72 1.48 -5.50
CA GLN A 21 -2.48 1.12 -4.31
C GLN A 21 -3.09 2.37 -3.66
N CYS A 22 -4.38 2.32 -3.38
CA CYS A 22 -5.09 3.31 -2.59
C CYS A 22 -5.20 2.81 -1.14
N HIS A 23 -4.54 3.50 -0.22
CA HIS A 23 -4.52 3.22 1.20
C HIS A 23 -5.45 4.19 1.93
N LEU A 24 -6.62 3.72 2.34
CA LEU A 24 -7.53 4.46 3.21
C LEU A 24 -7.17 4.20 4.68
N GLY A 25 -6.77 5.25 5.40
CA GLY A 25 -6.49 5.17 6.83
C GLY A 25 -7.78 4.96 7.64
N LEU A 26 -7.92 3.82 8.32
CA LEU A 26 -9.06 3.54 9.20
C LEU A 26 -8.74 3.78 10.67
N LYS A 27 -7.54 3.35 11.09
CA LYS A 27 -6.96 3.64 12.39
C LYS A 27 -5.45 3.84 12.22
N VAL A 28 -4.93 5.00 12.58
CA VAL A 28 -3.52 5.36 12.34
C VAL A 28 -2.93 5.94 13.63
N PRO A 29 -2.48 5.10 14.56
CA PRO A 29 -1.77 5.56 15.76
C PRO A 29 -0.44 6.24 15.40
N PRO A 30 0.14 7.04 16.31
CA PRO A 30 1.47 7.62 16.10
C PRO A 30 2.55 6.55 15.90
N GLY A 31 3.65 6.93 15.24
CA GLY A 31 4.76 6.02 14.98
C GLY A 31 4.49 4.98 13.88
N CYS A 32 3.48 5.18 13.04
CA CYS A 32 3.28 4.40 11.81
C CYS A 32 4.02 5.06 10.66
N GLU A 33 4.92 4.33 10.02
CA GLU A 33 5.80 4.85 8.97
C GLU A 33 5.60 4.07 7.67
N LEU A 34 5.62 4.81 6.56
CA LEU A 34 5.70 4.31 5.20
C LEU A 34 6.80 5.07 4.50
N VAL A 35 7.70 4.38 3.82
CA VAL A 35 8.66 5.00 2.91
C VAL A 35 8.49 4.34 1.55
N VAL A 36 8.37 5.14 0.49
CA VAL A 36 8.16 4.66 -0.88
C VAL A 36 9.16 5.37 -1.78
N GLY A 37 10.00 4.62 -2.48
CA GLY A 37 11.03 5.19 -3.36
C GLY A 37 12.06 6.06 -2.61
N GLY A 38 12.21 5.88 -1.31
CA GLY A 38 13.06 6.72 -0.45
C GLY A 38 12.35 7.92 0.18
N GLU A 39 11.09 8.20 -0.21
CA GLU A 39 10.33 9.34 0.29
C GLU A 39 9.33 8.92 1.38
N PRO A 40 9.39 9.52 2.59
CA PRO A 40 8.42 9.28 3.64
C PRO A 40 7.00 9.66 3.23
N GLN A 41 6.03 8.81 3.58
CA GLN A 41 4.61 9.02 3.33
C GLN A 41 3.84 8.99 4.65
N CYS A 42 2.74 9.74 4.72
CA CYS A 42 1.92 9.84 5.92
C CYS A 42 0.51 9.32 5.65
N TRP A 43 0.07 8.35 6.46
CA TRP A 43 -1.36 8.05 6.54
C TRP A 43 -2.09 9.09 7.39
N SER A 44 -3.37 9.25 7.13
CA SER A 44 -4.29 10.00 7.99
C SER A 44 -5.64 9.30 8.00
N GLU A 45 -6.29 9.27 9.15
CA GLU A 45 -7.60 8.64 9.29
C GLU A 45 -8.64 9.35 8.41
N GLY A 46 -9.44 8.58 7.68
CA GLY A 46 -10.44 9.09 6.74
C GLY A 46 -9.88 9.60 5.39
N CYS A 47 -8.55 9.62 5.21
CA CYS A 47 -7.91 10.08 3.99
C CYS A 47 -7.33 8.91 3.17
N CYS A 48 -7.38 9.07 1.84
CA CYS A 48 -6.73 8.16 0.91
C CYS A 48 -5.30 8.64 0.62
N LEU A 49 -4.34 7.72 0.74
CA LEU A 49 -2.98 7.87 0.25
C LEU A 49 -2.80 6.98 -0.98
N LEU A 50 -2.35 7.54 -2.10
CA LEU A 50 -2.01 6.78 -3.30
C LEU A 50 -0.52 6.42 -3.28
N VAL A 51 -0.22 5.13 -3.44
CA VAL A 51 1.12 4.57 -3.39
C VAL A 51 1.37 3.78 -4.66
N ASP A 52 2.41 4.14 -5.41
CA ASP A 52 2.95 3.24 -6.43
C ASP A 52 3.85 2.22 -5.74
N ASP A 53 3.31 1.03 -5.50
CA ASP A 53 4.02 -0.03 -4.79
C ASP A 53 5.08 -0.73 -5.66
N SER A 54 5.18 -0.40 -6.95
CA SER A 54 6.27 -0.88 -7.82
C SER A 54 7.63 -0.27 -7.46
N PHE A 55 7.65 0.82 -6.68
CA PHE A 55 8.85 1.33 -6.03
C PHE A 55 9.15 0.57 -4.73
N LEU A 56 10.43 0.58 -4.33
CA LEU A 56 10.85 0.00 -3.06
C LEU A 56 10.07 0.65 -1.93
N HIS A 57 9.35 -0.14 -1.14
CA HIS A 57 8.60 0.37 -0.02
C HIS A 57 8.85 -0.42 1.26
N THR A 58 8.94 0.31 2.38
CA THR A 58 9.03 -0.24 3.73
C THR A 58 7.84 0.23 4.55
N THR A 59 7.46 -0.55 5.55
CA THR A 59 6.41 -0.15 6.48
C THR A 59 6.80 -0.56 7.89
N ALA A 60 6.65 0.34 8.84
CA ALA A 60 6.91 0.06 10.24
C ALA A 60 5.81 0.62 11.14
N HIS A 61 5.66 0.01 12.31
CA HIS A 61 4.91 0.57 13.41
C HIS A 61 5.81 0.61 14.65
N ASN A 62 6.41 1.76 14.91
CA ASN A 62 7.35 2.03 15.99
C ASN A 62 6.65 2.42 17.32
N GLY A 63 5.34 2.20 17.41
CA GLY A 63 4.53 2.50 18.59
C GLY A 63 4.66 1.44 19.68
N SER A 64 4.07 1.74 20.83
CA SER A 64 3.95 0.83 21.96
C SER A 64 2.70 -0.05 21.86
N PRO A 65 2.61 -1.17 22.61
CA PRO A 65 1.39 -1.99 22.66
C PRO A 65 0.12 -1.21 23.04
N ALA A 66 0.25 -0.11 23.81
CA ALA A 66 -0.88 0.71 24.24
C ALA A 66 -1.50 1.54 23.10
N ASP A 67 -0.74 1.84 22.04
CA ASP A 67 -1.22 2.58 20.87
C ASP A 67 -2.20 1.74 20.02
N GLY A 68 -2.11 0.40 20.15
CA GLY A 68 -2.90 -0.56 19.39
C GLY A 68 -2.50 -0.61 17.91
N PRO A 69 -3.22 -1.38 17.07
CA PRO A 69 -2.79 -1.63 15.69
C PRO A 69 -3.08 -0.46 14.74
N ARG A 70 -2.25 -0.35 13.70
CA ARG A 70 -2.55 0.41 12.49
C ARG A 70 -3.48 -0.40 11.59
N VAL A 71 -4.58 0.20 11.17
CA VAL A 71 -5.55 -0.41 10.26
C VAL A 71 -5.71 0.47 9.02
N VAL A 72 -5.40 -0.10 7.86
CA VAL A 72 -5.53 0.55 6.55
C VAL A 72 -6.32 -0.37 5.62
N PHE A 73 -7.32 0.18 4.94
CA PHE A 73 -8.01 -0.50 3.85
C PHE A 73 -7.27 -0.23 2.54
N ILE A 74 -6.92 -1.29 1.80
CA ILE A 74 -6.09 -1.18 0.60
C ILE A 74 -6.93 -1.64 -0.58
N VAL A 75 -6.96 -0.82 -1.64
CA VAL A 75 -7.61 -1.12 -2.91
C VAL A 75 -6.59 -0.91 -4.02
N ASP A 76 -6.43 -1.92 -4.88
CA ASP A 76 -5.62 -1.79 -6.08
C ASP A 76 -6.42 -1.07 -7.17
N LEU A 77 -5.81 -0.06 -7.78
CA LEU A 77 -6.37 0.70 -8.90
C LEU A 77 -5.46 0.53 -10.11
N TRP A 78 -6.04 0.59 -11.32
CA TRP A 78 -5.23 0.70 -12.54
C TRP A 78 -4.39 1.98 -12.49
N HIS A 79 -3.11 1.87 -12.84
CA HIS A 79 -2.29 3.05 -13.08
C HIS A 79 -2.96 3.90 -14.19
N PRO A 80 -3.06 5.23 -14.05
CA PRO A 80 -3.86 6.07 -14.93
C PRO A 80 -3.44 5.98 -16.41
N ASN A 81 -2.18 5.67 -16.68
CA ASN A 81 -1.64 5.52 -18.03
C ASN A 81 -1.88 4.14 -18.66
N VAL A 82 -2.52 3.20 -17.97
CA VAL A 82 -2.89 1.90 -18.55
C VAL A 82 -4.23 2.04 -19.27
N ALA A 83 -4.19 1.94 -20.59
CA ALA A 83 -5.34 2.12 -21.48
C ALA A 83 -6.30 0.93 -21.43
N GLY A 84 -7.56 1.15 -21.83
CA GLY A 84 -8.61 0.11 -21.83
C GLY A 84 -8.20 -1.21 -22.49
N PRO A 85 -7.62 -1.21 -23.71
CA PRO A 85 -7.15 -2.43 -24.35
C PRO A 85 -6.02 -3.15 -23.58
N GLU A 86 -5.12 -2.40 -22.94
CA GLU A 86 -4.04 -2.97 -22.12
C GLU A 86 -4.60 -3.64 -20.87
N ARG A 87 -5.59 -3.03 -20.20
CA ARG A 87 -6.29 -3.66 -19.07
C ARG A 87 -6.91 -4.99 -19.46
N GLN A 88 -7.62 -5.03 -20.59
CA GLN A 88 -8.22 -6.28 -21.10
C GLN A 88 -7.17 -7.35 -21.40
N ALA A 89 -6.04 -6.97 -21.99
CA ALA A 89 -4.95 -7.89 -22.25
C ALA A 89 -4.32 -8.42 -20.96
N LEU A 90 -4.09 -7.56 -19.97
CA LEU A 90 -3.56 -7.93 -18.66
C LEU A 90 -4.52 -8.85 -17.90
N ASP A 91 -5.82 -8.55 -17.89
CA ASP A 91 -6.86 -9.39 -17.28
C ASP A 91 -6.91 -10.79 -17.93
N TYR A 92 -6.68 -10.87 -19.24
CA TYR A 92 -6.62 -12.15 -19.95
C TYR A 92 -5.36 -12.96 -19.61
N ILE A 93 -4.20 -12.30 -19.59
CA ILE A 93 -2.90 -12.94 -19.31
C ILE A 93 -2.82 -13.40 -17.85
N PHE A 94 -3.33 -12.60 -16.92
CA PHE A 94 -3.24 -12.82 -15.47
C PHE A 94 -4.58 -13.21 -14.83
N ALA A 95 -5.45 -13.88 -15.59
CA ALA A 95 -6.77 -14.29 -15.11
C ALA A 95 -6.64 -15.11 -13.80
N PRO A 96 -7.33 -14.71 -12.71
CA PRO A 96 -7.25 -15.45 -11.46
C PRO A 96 -7.80 -16.88 -11.64
N GLY A 97 -6.97 -17.89 -11.32
CA GLY A 97 -7.42 -19.29 -11.29
C GLY A 97 -7.27 -20.09 -12.59
N ARG A 98 -6.40 -19.65 -13.52
CA ARG A 98 -5.77 -20.56 -14.49
C ARG A 98 -4.38 -20.99 -14.03
#